data_AF-X0YUT9-F1
#
_entry.id   AF-X0YUT9-F1
#
_cell.length_a   1.000
_cell.length_b   1.000
_cell.length_c   1.000
_cell.angle_alpha   90.00
_cell.angle_beta   90.00
_cell.angle_gamma   90.00
#
_symmetry.space_group_name_H-M   'P 1'
#
loop_
_entity.id
_entity.type
_entity.pdbx_description
1 polymer ?
#
loop_
_entity_poly.entity_id
_entity_poly.type
_entity_poly.pdbx_seq_one_letter_code
_entity_poly.pdbx_strand_id
1 'polypeptide(L)'
;FKDYVLGKEDGIPKTLIWASKKTGIPTRIIKVLAREWAAKATSISHSNGGPGVRSPYSTEPCRLEVVLLGMQGLGKPGCHQLTMIEWGIFGGWNPPNWKIGDDTNPAPGPVVYPSIVAANRGFTEAEMPQQIIPKLLIHEAILNPPLTWYGNTQCRYLVEDQFVQYKYPADGCSEVHMIWTDTPSWMSCWNGGNRMADAFRSPQIEFVMAQHPWIENDCEFADII
;
A
#
# COMPACT_ATOMS: atom_id res chain seq x y z
N PHE A 1 -18.89 -14.99 11.40
CA PHE A 1 -19.19 -13.54 11.23
C PHE A 1 -20.47 -13.11 11.93
N LYS A 2 -21.66 -13.59 11.51
CA LYS A 2 -22.93 -13.19 12.14
C LYS A 2 -22.95 -13.41 13.65
N ASP A 3 -22.50 -14.58 14.12
CA ASP A 3 -22.50 -14.91 15.54
C ASP A 3 -21.54 -14.04 16.35
N TYR A 4 -20.33 -13.79 15.86
CA TYR A 4 -19.43 -12.75 16.39
C TYR A 4 -20.05 -11.34 16.48
N VAL A 5 -20.73 -10.87 15.42
CA VAL A 5 -21.37 -9.54 15.39
C VAL A 5 -22.51 -9.47 16.40
N LEU A 6 -23.28 -10.55 16.55
CA LEU A 6 -24.35 -10.68 17.53
C LEU A 6 -23.85 -10.94 18.96
N GLY A 7 -22.53 -11.10 19.16
CA GLY A 7 -21.92 -11.31 20.47
C GLY A 7 -22.07 -12.73 21.02
N LYS A 8 -22.39 -13.72 20.18
CA LYS A 8 -22.51 -15.11 20.63
C LYS A 8 -21.15 -15.79 20.88
N GLU A 9 -20.13 -15.34 20.16
CA GLU A 9 -18.76 -15.89 20.28
C GLU A 9 -17.97 -15.22 21.42
N ASP A 10 -18.10 -13.90 21.59
CA ASP A 10 -17.29 -13.11 22.53
C ASP A 10 -18.10 -12.44 23.66
N GLY A 11 -19.41 -12.68 23.73
CA GLY A 11 -20.30 -12.09 24.72
C GLY A 11 -20.57 -10.58 24.52
N ILE A 12 -20.07 -9.97 23.43
CA ILE A 12 -20.14 -8.52 23.21
C ILE A 12 -20.89 -8.23 21.90
N PRO A 13 -22.20 -7.98 21.96
CA PRO A 13 -22.97 -7.58 20.77
C PRO A 13 -22.46 -6.25 20.20
N LYS A 14 -22.15 -6.21 18.90
CA LYS A 14 -21.63 -5.04 18.19
C LYS A 14 -22.73 -4.03 17.86
N THR A 15 -23.39 -3.53 18.90
CA THR A 15 -24.55 -2.62 18.81
C THR A 15 -24.18 -1.21 18.37
N LEU A 16 -25.19 -0.39 18.02
CA LEU A 16 -25.01 1.03 17.75
C LEU A 16 -24.38 1.79 18.92
N ILE A 17 -24.78 1.47 20.16
CA ILE A 17 -24.23 2.10 21.38
C ILE A 17 -22.76 1.70 21.53
N TRP A 18 -22.44 0.44 21.30
CA TRP A 18 -21.05 -0.05 21.30
C TRP A 18 -20.19 0.68 20.27
N ALA A 19 -20.68 0.82 19.03
CA ALA A 19 -19.96 1.51 17.97
C ALA A 19 -19.78 3.00 18.28
N SER A 20 -20.83 3.66 18.75
CA SER A 20 -20.82 5.09 19.12
C SER A 20 -19.79 5.41 20.20
N LYS A 21 -19.67 4.54 21.22
CA LYS A 21 -18.63 4.68 22.26
C LYS A 21 -17.20 4.55 21.71
N LYS A 22 -17.00 3.79 20.64
CA LYS A 22 -15.67 3.59 20.03
C LYS A 22 -15.29 4.70 19.06
N THR A 23 -16.24 5.15 18.24
CA THR A 23 -15.96 6.08 17.14
C THR A 23 -16.29 7.53 17.48
N GLY A 24 -17.05 7.78 18.55
CA GLY A 24 -17.62 9.09 18.86
C GLY A 24 -18.80 9.49 17.95
N ILE A 25 -19.16 8.67 16.95
CA ILE A 25 -20.25 8.98 16.02
C ILE A 25 -21.60 8.71 16.71
N PRO A 26 -22.57 9.64 16.69
CA PRO A 26 -23.87 9.43 17.35
C PRO A 26 -24.63 8.22 16.78
N THR A 27 -25.29 7.47 17.68
CA THR A 27 -26.07 6.26 17.30
C THR A 27 -27.10 6.53 16.20
N ARG A 28 -27.73 7.72 16.20
CA ARG A 28 -28.68 8.15 15.16
C ARG A 28 -28.04 8.16 13.77
N ILE A 29 -26.81 8.69 13.64
CA ILE A 29 -26.11 8.79 12.36
C ILE A 29 -25.74 7.40 11.85
N ILE A 30 -25.16 6.56 12.70
CA ILE A 30 -24.81 5.17 12.36
C ILE A 30 -26.06 4.41 11.88
N LYS A 31 -27.18 4.56 12.60
CA LYS A 31 -28.45 3.90 12.27
C LYS A 31 -29.04 4.35 10.94
N VAL A 32 -29.03 5.66 10.68
CA VAL A 32 -29.55 6.21 9.42
C VAL A 32 -28.69 5.75 8.26
N LEU A 33 -27.36 5.85 8.38
CA LEU A 33 -26.44 5.37 7.34
C LEU A 33 -26.66 3.88 7.04
N ALA A 34 -26.74 3.03 8.06
CA ALA A 34 -26.96 1.59 7.86
C ALA A 34 -28.30 1.28 7.16
N ARG A 35 -29.36 2.05 7.46
CA ARG A 35 -30.68 1.89 6.83
C ARG A 35 -30.69 2.37 5.39
N GLU A 36 -30.10 3.53 5.11
CA GLU A 36 -29.96 4.05 3.75
C GLU A 36 -29.13 3.10 2.90
N TRP A 37 -27.98 2.66 3.42
CA TRP A 37 -27.11 1.68 2.77
C TRP A 37 -27.88 0.41 2.39
N ALA A 38 -28.72 -0.09 3.30
CA ALA A 38 -29.53 -1.29 3.06
C ALA A 38 -30.68 -1.07 2.07
N ALA A 39 -31.26 0.13 2.01
CA ALA A 39 -32.43 0.44 1.20
C ALA A 39 -32.09 0.88 -0.24
N LYS A 40 -30.86 1.34 -0.48
CA LYS A 40 -30.43 1.90 -1.77
C LYS A 40 -29.40 1.02 -2.46
N ALA A 41 -29.31 1.13 -3.78
CA ALA A 41 -28.18 0.60 -4.52
C ALA A 41 -26.93 1.37 -4.12
N THR A 42 -26.11 0.77 -3.25
CA THR A 42 -24.96 1.42 -2.62
C THR A 42 -23.66 0.83 -3.14
N SER A 43 -22.81 1.69 -3.68
CA SER A 43 -21.44 1.37 -4.07
C SER A 43 -20.46 2.08 -3.12
N ILE A 44 -19.32 1.46 -2.86
CA ILE A 44 -18.23 2.05 -2.07
C ILE A 44 -17.24 2.66 -3.05
N SER A 45 -16.83 3.90 -2.81
CA SER A 45 -15.83 4.57 -3.64
C SER A 45 -14.65 5.07 -2.82
N HIS A 46 -13.50 4.43 -3.00
CA HIS A 46 -12.20 4.91 -2.53
C HIS A 46 -11.08 4.21 -3.32
N SER A 47 -10.01 4.95 -3.56
CA SER A 47 -8.82 4.47 -4.28
C SER A 47 -7.74 4.02 -3.30
N ASN A 48 -7.03 2.92 -3.59
CA ASN A 48 -5.99 2.34 -2.72
C ASN A 48 -6.39 2.22 -1.23
N GLY A 49 -7.67 1.90 -0.96
CA GLY A 49 -8.26 1.81 0.39
C GLY A 49 -8.38 3.14 1.15
N GLY A 50 -8.08 4.27 0.50
CA GLY A 50 -8.21 5.60 1.09
C GLY A 50 -7.39 5.77 2.38
N PRO A 51 -7.81 6.66 3.30
CA PRO A 51 -7.10 6.87 4.56
C PRO A 51 -7.25 5.71 5.54
N GLY A 52 -8.16 4.77 5.29
CA GLY A 52 -8.51 3.70 6.23
C GLY A 52 -7.49 2.55 6.31
N VAL A 53 -6.60 2.43 5.33
CA VAL A 53 -5.80 1.20 5.13
C VAL A 53 -4.29 1.36 5.34
N ARG A 54 -3.84 2.52 5.82
CA ARG A 54 -2.42 2.83 6.09
C ARG A 54 -2.15 3.28 7.53
N SER A 55 -2.92 2.72 8.46
CA SER A 55 -2.89 3.01 9.90
C SER A 55 -2.90 1.72 10.75
N PRO A 56 -2.73 1.79 12.08
CA PRO A 56 -2.99 0.63 12.94
C PRO A 56 -4.40 0.07 12.71
N TYR A 57 -4.54 -1.25 12.73
CA TYR A 57 -5.80 -1.99 12.46
C TYR A 57 -6.34 -1.89 11.01
N SER A 58 -5.53 -1.44 10.05
CA SER A 58 -5.94 -1.31 8.63
C SER A 58 -6.48 -2.57 7.97
N THR A 59 -6.13 -3.75 8.48
CA THR A 59 -6.67 -5.02 7.98
C THR A 59 -8.19 -5.11 8.18
N GLU A 60 -8.71 -4.49 9.24
CA GLU A 60 -10.12 -4.60 9.61
C GLU A 60 -11.06 -3.81 8.68
N PRO A 61 -10.84 -2.52 8.35
CA PRO A 61 -11.67 -1.83 7.36
C PRO A 61 -11.60 -2.52 5.99
N CYS A 62 -10.41 -2.95 5.52
CA CYS A 62 -10.26 -3.72 4.27
C CYS A 62 -11.17 -4.95 4.23
N ARG A 63 -11.25 -5.71 5.32
CA ARG A 63 -12.06 -6.93 5.40
C ARG A 63 -13.53 -6.62 5.56
N LEU A 64 -13.88 -5.67 6.43
CA LEU A 64 -15.25 -5.37 6.78
C LEU A 64 -16.00 -4.66 5.65
N GLU A 65 -15.36 -3.77 4.90
CA GLU A 65 -15.98 -3.10 3.74
C GLU A 65 -16.38 -4.11 2.66
N VAL A 66 -15.51 -5.07 2.36
CA VAL A 66 -15.80 -6.17 1.43
C VAL A 66 -16.97 -7.01 1.95
N VAL A 67 -17.03 -7.31 3.25
CA VAL A 67 -18.16 -8.03 3.85
C VAL A 67 -19.46 -7.23 3.76
N LEU A 68 -19.44 -5.93 4.04
CA LEU A 68 -20.62 -5.07 3.94
C LEU A 68 -21.13 -4.97 2.50
N LEU A 69 -20.22 -4.88 1.53
CA LEU A 69 -20.56 -4.87 0.11
C LEU A 69 -21.08 -6.25 -0.36
N GLY A 70 -20.49 -7.34 0.14
CA GLY A 70 -21.01 -8.70 -0.04
C GLY A 70 -22.43 -8.86 0.51
N MET A 71 -22.72 -8.32 1.70
CA MET A 71 -24.07 -8.27 2.28
C MET A 71 -25.05 -7.44 1.44
N GLN A 72 -24.56 -6.43 0.70
CA GLN A 72 -25.36 -5.70 -0.27
C GLN A 72 -25.60 -6.45 -1.57
N GLY A 73 -24.92 -7.56 -1.84
CA GLY A 73 -24.98 -8.25 -3.12
C GLY A 73 -24.06 -7.61 -4.16
N LEU A 74 -22.77 -7.52 -3.82
CA LEU A 74 -21.69 -7.11 -4.72
C LEU A 74 -21.88 -7.70 -6.13
N GLY A 75 -21.88 -6.83 -7.14
CA GLY A 75 -22.03 -7.19 -8.55
C GLY A 75 -23.43 -6.93 -9.13
N LYS A 76 -24.47 -6.75 -8.30
CA LYS A 76 -25.79 -6.31 -8.78
C LYS A 76 -25.71 -4.85 -9.28
N PRO A 77 -26.61 -4.40 -10.18
CA PRO A 77 -26.62 -3.03 -10.68
C PRO A 77 -26.56 -1.99 -9.55
N GLY A 78 -25.49 -1.18 -9.55
CA GLY A 78 -25.28 -0.10 -8.57
C GLY A 78 -24.69 -0.52 -7.23
N CYS A 79 -24.21 -1.77 -7.07
CA CYS A 79 -23.49 -2.21 -5.88
C CYS A 79 -22.13 -2.80 -6.22
N HIS A 80 -21.14 -1.91 -6.28
CA HIS A 80 -19.78 -2.21 -6.68
C HIS A 80 -18.77 -1.52 -5.76
N GLN A 81 -17.52 -1.93 -5.88
CA GLN A 81 -16.39 -1.18 -5.39
C GLN A 81 -15.84 -0.35 -6.56
N LEU A 82 -15.78 0.96 -6.39
CA LEU A 82 -15.37 1.91 -7.42
C LEU A 82 -14.04 2.55 -7.01
N THR A 83 -12.99 2.32 -7.81
CA THR A 83 -11.77 3.15 -7.78
C THR A 83 -11.98 4.42 -8.60
N MET A 84 -11.27 5.50 -8.25
CA MET A 84 -11.32 6.79 -8.95
C MET A 84 -10.00 7.18 -9.64
N ILE A 85 -8.91 6.41 -9.45
CA ILE A 85 -7.56 6.80 -9.96
C ILE A 85 -6.75 5.64 -10.56
N GLU A 86 -7.09 4.38 -10.29
CA GLU A 86 -6.29 3.22 -10.70
C GLU A 86 -6.83 2.47 -11.93
N TRP A 87 -7.71 3.09 -12.72
CA TRP A 87 -8.37 2.46 -13.86
C TRP A 87 -7.40 1.88 -14.90
N GLY A 88 -6.20 2.46 -15.06
CA GLY A 88 -5.16 1.93 -15.96
C GLY A 88 -4.14 1.00 -15.29
N ILE A 89 -4.17 0.84 -13.95
CA ILE A 89 -3.13 0.10 -13.23
C ILE A 89 -3.40 -1.42 -13.28
N PHE A 90 -4.65 -1.84 -13.21
CA PHE A 90 -5.05 -3.25 -13.10
C PHE A 90 -5.84 -3.78 -14.33
N GLY A 91 -5.49 -3.31 -15.54
CA GLY A 91 -5.99 -3.86 -16.80
C GLY A 91 -5.33 -5.20 -17.18
N GLY A 92 -5.82 -5.84 -18.25
CA GLY A 92 -5.30 -7.12 -18.71
C GLY A 92 -3.77 -7.13 -18.89
N TRP A 93 -3.07 -7.91 -18.07
CA TRP A 93 -1.65 -8.22 -18.28
C TRP A 93 -1.53 -9.12 -19.52
N ASN A 94 -1.16 -8.55 -20.66
CA ASN A 94 -0.99 -9.30 -21.90
C ASN A 94 0.40 -9.03 -22.54
N PRO A 95 1.47 -9.67 -22.03
CA PRO A 95 2.78 -9.61 -22.70
C PRO A 95 2.65 -10.15 -24.14
N PRO A 96 3.27 -9.52 -25.15
CA PRO A 96 4.20 -8.38 -25.12
C PRO A 96 3.52 -7.00 -25.26
N ASN A 97 2.19 -6.96 -25.41
CA ASN A 97 1.44 -5.73 -25.66
C ASN A 97 0.88 -5.18 -24.35
N TRP A 98 1.69 -4.36 -23.70
CA TRP A 98 1.35 -3.61 -22.49
C TRP A 98 0.26 -2.55 -22.78
N LYS A 99 -0.95 -2.98 -23.12
CA LYS A 99 -2.10 -2.12 -23.33
C LYS A 99 -2.65 -1.70 -21.97
N ILE A 100 -1.98 -0.74 -21.35
CA ILE A 100 -2.51 -0.03 -20.18
C ILE A 100 -3.81 0.66 -20.61
N GLY A 101 -4.93 0.24 -20.02
CA GLY A 101 -6.15 1.05 -19.98
C GLY A 101 -7.12 0.92 -21.15
N ASP A 102 -6.91 0.10 -22.18
CA ASP A 102 -7.90 0.03 -23.28
C ASP A 102 -9.25 -0.57 -22.81
N ASP A 103 -9.24 -1.51 -21.87
CA ASP A 103 -10.41 -2.24 -21.36
C ASP A 103 -10.93 -1.74 -20.00
N THR A 104 -10.10 -1.00 -19.28
CA THR A 104 -10.31 -0.66 -17.86
C THR A 104 -10.28 0.83 -17.59
N ASN A 105 -9.76 1.67 -18.51
CA ASN A 105 -9.79 3.12 -18.39
C ASN A 105 -11.04 3.72 -19.07
N PRO A 106 -11.97 4.35 -18.32
CA PRO A 106 -13.14 5.00 -18.90
C PRO A 106 -12.81 6.36 -19.55
N ALA A 107 -11.60 6.89 -19.38
CA ALA A 107 -11.17 8.13 -20.02
C ALA A 107 -10.62 7.89 -21.44
N PRO A 108 -10.73 8.85 -22.37
CA PRO A 108 -10.13 8.75 -23.69
C PRO A 108 -8.63 8.45 -23.59
N GLY A 109 -8.19 7.42 -24.30
CA GLY A 109 -6.77 7.06 -24.36
C GLY A 109 -5.93 8.15 -25.05
N PRO A 110 -4.64 8.29 -24.69
CA PRO A 110 -3.75 9.20 -25.40
C PRO A 110 -3.49 8.68 -26.83
N VAL A 111 -3.25 9.61 -27.77
CA VAL A 111 -2.89 9.27 -29.17
C VAL A 111 -1.56 8.52 -29.23
N VAL A 112 -0.64 8.82 -28.31
CA VAL A 112 0.66 8.17 -28.18
C VAL A 112 0.91 7.90 -26.69
N TYR A 113 1.25 6.66 -26.35
CA TYR A 113 1.71 6.29 -25.01
C TYR A 113 3.22 5.97 -25.07
N PRO A 114 4.12 6.90 -24.69
CA PRO A 114 5.54 6.63 -24.72
C PRO A 114 5.89 5.53 -23.70
N SER A 115 6.49 4.44 -24.18
CA SER A 115 6.98 3.36 -23.33
C SER A 115 8.50 3.32 -23.37
N ILE A 116 9.13 3.52 -22.20
CA ILE A 116 10.58 3.41 -22.01
C ILE A 116 10.99 2.06 -21.42
N VAL A 117 10.08 1.08 -21.36
CA VAL A 117 10.32 -0.23 -20.76
C VAL A 117 11.54 -0.91 -21.39
N ALA A 118 11.70 -0.82 -22.73
CA ALA A 118 12.84 -1.38 -23.44
C ALA A 118 14.19 -0.70 -23.10
N ALA A 119 14.16 0.52 -22.54
CA ALA A 119 15.34 1.23 -22.08
C ALA A 119 15.64 0.98 -20.59
N ASN A 120 14.71 0.40 -19.82
CA ASN A 120 14.96 0.05 -18.42
C ASN A 120 16.07 -1.03 -18.35
N ARG A 121 17.03 -0.81 -17.46
CA ARG A 121 18.12 -1.75 -17.15
C ARG A 121 18.17 -2.09 -15.65
N GLY A 122 17.28 -1.48 -14.87
CA GLY A 122 17.14 -1.74 -13.45
C GLY A 122 16.19 -2.90 -13.18
N PHE A 123 15.67 -2.90 -11.96
CA PHE A 123 14.72 -3.89 -11.46
C PHE A 123 13.50 -4.09 -12.39
N THR A 124 13.09 -5.35 -12.55
CA THR A 124 11.79 -5.74 -13.13
C THR A 124 11.08 -6.72 -12.21
N GLU A 125 9.74 -6.68 -12.13
CA GLU A 125 8.97 -7.58 -11.23
C GLU A 125 9.19 -9.07 -11.49
N ALA A 126 9.59 -9.44 -12.72
CA ALA A 126 9.92 -10.80 -13.12
C ALA A 126 11.26 -11.29 -12.55
N GLU A 127 12.16 -10.36 -12.18
CA GLU A 127 13.53 -10.63 -11.75
C GLU A 127 13.76 -10.00 -10.37
N MET A 128 13.14 -10.62 -9.34
CA MET A 128 13.30 -10.18 -7.96
C MET A 128 14.75 -10.35 -7.48
N PRO A 129 15.38 -9.29 -6.92
CA PRO A 129 16.69 -9.41 -6.32
C PRO A 129 16.68 -10.35 -5.12
N GLN A 130 17.82 -11.00 -4.87
CA GLN A 130 18.01 -11.84 -3.69
C GLN A 130 17.86 -11.07 -2.38
N GLN A 131 18.34 -9.81 -2.35
CA GLN A 131 18.23 -8.92 -1.21
C GLN A 131 17.31 -7.74 -1.55
N ILE A 132 16.25 -7.60 -0.76
CA ILE A 132 15.34 -6.45 -0.79
C ILE A 132 15.18 -5.92 0.62
N ILE A 133 14.84 -4.64 0.76
CA ILE A 133 14.48 -4.03 2.04
C ILE A 133 13.16 -3.29 1.84
N PRO A 134 12.10 -3.57 2.61
CA PRO A 134 10.88 -2.78 2.57
C PRO A 134 11.21 -1.31 2.82
N LYS A 135 10.65 -0.40 2.01
CA LYS A 135 10.95 1.05 2.09
C LYS A 135 10.73 1.62 3.51
N LEU A 136 9.76 1.07 4.24
CA LEU A 136 9.45 1.40 5.64
C LEU A 136 10.51 0.95 6.67
N LEU A 137 11.38 0.01 6.33
CA LEU A 137 12.37 -0.59 7.22
C LEU A 137 13.80 -0.17 6.90
N ILE A 138 14.04 0.68 5.89
CA ILE A 138 15.39 1.07 5.47
C ILE A 138 16.20 1.67 6.62
N HIS A 139 15.60 2.58 7.40
CA HIS A 139 16.27 3.18 8.56
C HIS A 139 16.61 2.14 9.64
N GLU A 140 15.74 1.15 9.90
CA GLU A 140 16.05 0.07 10.83
C GLU A 140 17.11 -0.88 10.27
N ALA A 141 17.13 -1.11 8.96
CA ALA A 141 18.12 -1.98 8.32
C ALA A 141 19.53 -1.40 8.46
N ILE A 142 19.65 -0.08 8.36
CA ILE A 142 20.92 0.64 8.53
C ILE A 142 21.31 0.76 10.01
N LEU A 143 20.36 1.11 10.89
CA LEU A 143 20.67 1.41 12.29
C LEU A 143 20.78 0.16 13.17
N ASN A 144 19.96 -0.87 12.91
CA ASN A 144 19.82 -2.04 13.78
C ASN A 144 19.69 -3.36 12.98
N PRO A 145 20.65 -3.70 12.08
CA PRO A 145 20.68 -5.03 11.47
C PRO A 145 20.98 -6.13 12.52
N PRO A 146 20.54 -7.39 12.31
CA PRO A 146 19.76 -7.90 11.18
C PRO A 146 18.24 -7.75 11.38
N LEU A 147 17.49 -7.77 10.28
CA LEU A 147 16.02 -7.70 10.26
C LEU A 147 15.38 -8.91 9.60
N THR A 148 14.13 -9.19 9.98
CA THR A 148 13.25 -10.13 9.26
C THR A 148 11.85 -9.55 9.09
N TRP A 149 11.19 -9.87 7.98
CA TRP A 149 9.80 -9.50 7.72
C TRP A 149 9.13 -10.56 6.84
N TYR A 150 7.83 -10.38 6.56
CA TYR A 150 7.05 -11.26 5.70
C TYR A 150 6.58 -10.53 4.45
N GLY A 151 6.61 -11.24 3.31
CA GLY A 151 6.23 -10.72 2.00
C GLY A 151 7.29 -9.84 1.34
N ASN A 152 7.25 -9.81 0.02
CA ASN A 152 8.16 -9.05 -0.82
C ASN A 152 7.73 -7.59 -1.04
N THR A 153 6.63 -7.17 -0.40
CA THR A 153 6.03 -5.83 -0.41
C THR A 153 5.26 -5.42 -1.66
N GLN A 154 5.26 -6.23 -2.72
CA GLN A 154 4.56 -5.88 -3.95
C GLN A 154 3.06 -6.18 -3.89
N CYS A 155 2.24 -5.25 -4.37
CA CYS A 155 0.79 -5.39 -4.36
C CYS A 155 0.24 -6.35 -5.43
N ARG A 156 1.07 -6.76 -6.40
CA ARG A 156 0.68 -7.67 -7.50
C ARG A 156 1.08 -9.12 -7.27
N TYR A 157 1.88 -9.39 -6.24
CA TYR A 157 2.30 -10.75 -5.94
C TYR A 157 1.15 -11.58 -5.38
N LEU A 158 1.31 -12.90 -5.49
CA LEU A 158 0.32 -13.85 -5.01
C LEU A 158 0.17 -13.77 -3.49
N VAL A 159 -1.03 -14.12 -3.01
CA VAL A 159 -1.40 -14.09 -1.59
C VAL A 159 -0.41 -14.90 -0.75
N GLU A 160 0.14 -15.99 -1.27
CA GLU A 160 1.08 -16.87 -0.59
C GLU A 160 2.40 -16.17 -0.23
N ASP A 161 2.81 -15.18 -1.02
CA ASP A 161 4.03 -14.40 -0.78
C ASP A 161 4.01 -13.71 0.59
N GLN A 162 2.83 -13.30 1.07
CA GLN A 162 2.70 -12.65 2.37
C GLN A 162 3.11 -13.54 3.56
N PHE A 163 3.31 -14.85 3.34
CA PHE A 163 3.76 -15.81 4.34
C PHE A 163 5.23 -16.22 4.18
N VAL A 164 5.90 -15.74 3.14
CA VAL A 164 7.34 -15.97 2.93
C VAL A 164 8.12 -15.02 3.81
N GLN A 165 9.02 -15.55 4.65
CA GLN A 165 9.90 -14.74 5.48
C GLN A 165 11.15 -14.33 4.70
N TYR A 166 11.42 -13.03 4.69
CA TYR A 166 12.64 -12.44 4.18
C TYR A 166 13.52 -11.95 5.33
N LYS A 167 14.81 -11.78 5.05
CA LYS A 167 15.78 -11.26 6.01
C LYS A 167 16.76 -10.30 5.37
N TYR A 168 17.32 -9.43 6.19
CA TYR A 168 18.39 -8.52 5.83
C TYR A 168 19.52 -8.61 6.86
N PRO A 169 20.79 -8.76 6.44
CA PRO A 169 21.20 -9.09 5.07
C PRO A 169 20.69 -10.46 4.61
N ALA A 170 20.43 -10.60 3.32
CA ALA A 170 20.14 -11.91 2.72
C ALA A 170 21.40 -12.79 2.72
N ASP A 171 21.24 -14.11 2.62
CA ASP A 171 22.37 -15.04 2.67
C ASP A 171 23.38 -14.78 1.55
N GLY A 172 24.62 -14.48 1.92
CA GLY A 172 25.69 -14.15 0.96
C GLY A 172 25.63 -12.72 0.39
N CYS A 173 24.73 -11.87 0.89
CA CYS A 173 24.68 -10.45 0.54
C CYS A 173 25.32 -9.57 1.64
N SER A 174 25.71 -8.35 1.28
CA SER A 174 26.27 -7.35 2.20
C SER A 174 25.19 -6.50 2.86
N GLU A 175 25.56 -5.81 3.93
CA GLU A 175 24.83 -4.64 4.38
C GLU A 175 24.91 -3.50 3.34
N VAL A 176 24.12 -2.44 3.53
CA VAL A 176 24.05 -1.30 2.63
C VAL A 176 25.17 -0.34 3.01
N HIS A 177 26.01 -0.01 2.02
CA HIS A 177 27.09 0.97 2.17
C HIS A 177 26.93 2.18 1.23
N MET A 178 26.12 2.04 0.18
CA MET A 178 25.84 3.10 -0.78
C MET A 178 24.34 3.23 -1.00
N ILE A 179 23.86 4.48 -1.06
CA ILE A 179 22.49 4.81 -1.41
C ILE A 179 22.50 5.59 -2.73
N TRP A 180 21.73 5.12 -3.71
CA TRP A 180 21.37 5.90 -4.89
C TRP A 180 19.86 6.09 -4.87
N THR A 181 19.42 7.35 -4.84
CA THR A 181 18.02 7.73 -4.96
C THR A 181 17.78 8.62 -6.18
N ASP A 182 16.70 8.35 -6.90
CA ASP A 182 16.08 9.22 -7.89
C ASP A 182 14.72 9.77 -7.42
N THR A 183 14.35 9.44 -6.17
CA THR A 183 13.06 9.75 -5.54
C THR A 183 13.23 10.13 -4.07
N PRO A 184 14.00 11.18 -3.75
CA PRO A 184 14.34 11.61 -2.39
C PRO A 184 13.08 12.06 -1.62
N SER A 185 12.51 11.11 -0.88
CA SER A 185 11.20 11.23 -0.24
C SER A 185 11.05 10.30 0.97
N TRP A 186 12.12 9.66 1.44
CA TRP A 186 12.06 8.77 2.59
C TRP A 186 11.63 9.51 3.85
N MET A 187 12.23 10.66 4.12
CA MET A 187 11.92 11.42 5.33
C MET A 187 10.51 12.02 5.32
N SER A 188 9.96 12.34 4.14
CA SER A 188 8.69 13.04 4.00
C SER A 188 7.49 12.13 3.75
N CYS A 189 7.67 11.01 3.04
CA CYS A 189 6.58 10.12 2.63
C CYS A 189 6.42 8.87 3.51
N TRP A 190 7.41 8.54 4.35
CA TRP A 190 7.43 7.29 5.12
C TRP A 190 7.55 7.54 6.61
N ASN A 191 7.32 6.49 7.39
CA ASN A 191 7.36 6.56 8.84
C ASN A 191 8.80 6.73 9.35
N GLY A 192 8.96 7.52 10.42
CA GLY A 192 10.25 7.63 11.11
C GLY A 192 11.24 8.57 10.43
N GLY A 193 10.79 9.67 9.81
CA GLY A 193 11.68 10.60 9.10
C GLY A 193 12.93 11.05 9.88
N ASN A 194 12.81 11.30 11.19
CA ASN A 194 13.98 11.60 12.03
C ASN A 194 14.96 10.41 12.14
N ARG A 195 14.45 9.18 12.28
CA ARG A 195 15.30 7.98 12.29
C ARG A 195 15.97 7.76 10.93
N MET A 196 15.29 8.12 9.84
CA MET A 196 15.90 8.09 8.52
C MET A 196 17.03 9.13 8.40
N ALA A 197 16.87 10.32 8.96
CA ALA A 197 17.95 11.31 9.05
C ALA A 197 19.15 10.79 9.85
N ASP A 198 18.91 10.05 10.94
CA ASP A 198 19.98 9.39 11.69
C ASP A 198 20.65 8.28 10.86
N ALA A 199 19.86 7.50 10.10
CA ALA A 199 20.37 6.45 9.22
C ALA A 199 21.28 7.01 8.11
N PHE A 200 20.92 8.14 7.49
CA PHE A 200 21.78 8.80 6.52
C PHE A 200 23.12 9.26 7.09
N ARG A 201 23.18 9.57 8.40
CA ARG A 201 24.40 9.96 9.11
C ARG A 201 25.17 8.78 9.68
N SER A 202 24.67 7.55 9.51
CA SER A 202 25.33 6.34 10.00
C SER A 202 26.69 6.20 9.31
N PRO A 203 27.78 5.92 10.05
CA PRO A 203 29.09 5.67 9.44
C PRO A 203 29.12 4.41 8.57
N GLN A 204 28.08 3.57 8.62
CA GLN A 204 27.91 2.42 7.72
C GLN A 204 27.62 2.85 6.28
N ILE A 205 26.96 4.00 6.10
CA ILE A 205 26.68 4.58 4.79
C ILE A 205 27.90 5.40 4.38
N GLU A 206 28.63 4.90 3.40
CA GLU A 206 29.87 5.47 2.89
C GLU A 206 29.63 6.50 1.79
N PHE A 207 28.50 6.41 1.09
CA PHE A 207 28.18 7.29 -0.03
C PHE A 207 26.68 7.39 -0.33
N VAL A 208 26.19 8.60 -0.59
CA VAL A 208 24.81 8.90 -0.99
C VAL A 208 24.79 9.74 -2.28
N MET A 209 24.16 9.22 -3.33
CA MET A 209 23.91 9.92 -4.58
C MET A 209 22.41 10.22 -4.76
N ALA A 210 22.07 11.47 -5.04
CA ALA A 210 20.69 11.90 -5.28
C ALA A 210 20.51 12.48 -6.68
N GLN A 211 19.93 11.71 -7.59
CA GLN A 211 19.62 12.13 -8.96
C GLN A 211 18.20 12.74 -9.01
N HIS A 212 18.04 14.00 -8.61
CA HIS A 212 16.74 14.66 -8.51
C HIS A 212 16.78 16.12 -9.03
N PRO A 213 15.77 16.62 -9.76
CA PRO A 213 15.76 17.98 -10.29
C PRO A 213 15.62 19.10 -9.23
N TRP A 214 15.27 18.77 -7.99
CA TRP A 214 15.13 19.73 -6.89
C TRP A 214 16.01 19.35 -5.70
N ILE A 215 16.56 20.34 -5.00
CA ILE A 215 17.26 20.11 -3.73
C ILE A 215 16.21 20.15 -2.62
N GLU A 216 15.64 18.98 -2.30
CA GLU A 216 14.60 18.81 -1.29
C GLU A 216 14.76 17.48 -0.52
N ASN A 217 14.17 17.40 0.67
CA ASN A 217 14.10 16.18 1.48
C ASN A 217 15.48 15.49 1.64
N ASP A 218 15.58 14.23 1.21
CA ASP A 218 16.75 13.38 1.37
C ASP A 218 17.97 13.91 0.59
N CYS A 219 17.79 14.78 -0.42
CA CYS A 219 18.91 15.40 -1.15
C CYS A 219 19.86 16.16 -0.23
N GLU A 220 19.36 16.72 0.88
CA GLU A 220 20.19 17.46 1.83
C GLU A 220 21.21 16.56 2.57
N PHE A 221 21.05 15.24 2.48
CA PHE A 221 21.96 14.25 3.04
C PHE A 221 22.87 13.61 1.98
N ALA A 222 22.77 14.03 0.71
CA ALA A 222 23.55 13.44 -0.38
C ALA A 222 24.98 14.00 -0.42
N ASP A 223 25.94 13.14 -0.74
CA ASP A 223 27.31 13.53 -1.04
C ASP A 223 27.43 14.11 -2.45
N ILE A 224 26.62 13.61 -3.40
CA ILE A 224 26.51 14.11 -4.78
C ILE A 224 25.04 14.23 -5.18
N ILE A 225 24.69 15.37 -5.79
CA ILE A 225 23.40 15.66 -6.42
C ILE A 225 23.61 15.83 -7.92
#